data_AF-A0A2N1PU54-F1
#
_entry.id   AF-A0A2N1PU54-F1
#
_cell.length_a   1.000
_cell.length_b   1.000
_cell.length_c   1.000
_cell.angle_alpha   90.00
_cell.angle_beta   90.00
_cell.angle_gamma   90.00
#
_symmetry.space_group_name_H-M   'P 1'
#
loop_
_entity.id
_entity.type
_entity.pdbx_description
1 polymer ?
#
loop_
_entity_poly.entity_id
_entity_poly.type
_entity_poly.pdbx_seq_one_letter_code
_entity_poly.pdbx_strand_id
1 'polypeptide(L)'
;MNREVSDRICRFYIDNARLIGFFYCVLPSLIAYGYGFVSVPFRQIYLVRLALTVILGGSIGAIANRMGVELWICKYRSELSATVLDGMIIGGVAGSATAMVPAISLLIDSNHIEDAKWLVILSWPLFFLVGAIIGGVIARYAILRLDR
;
A
#
# COMPACT_ATOMS: atom_id res chain seq x y z
N MET A 1 5.49 -21.76 -13.35
CA MET A 1 6.41 -20.91 -12.58
C MET A 1 7.28 -21.80 -11.70
N ASN A 2 8.60 -21.72 -11.80
CA ASN A 2 9.53 -22.68 -11.18
C ASN A 2 9.51 -22.58 -9.64
N ARG A 3 9.62 -23.70 -8.93
CA ARG A 3 9.37 -23.79 -7.47
C ARG A 3 10.29 -22.87 -6.66
N GLU A 4 11.57 -22.81 -7.02
CA GLU A 4 12.58 -21.93 -6.41
C GLU A 4 12.29 -20.43 -6.58
N VAL A 5 11.80 -20.03 -7.76
CA VAL A 5 11.55 -18.60 -8.08
C VAL A 5 10.49 -18.03 -7.15
N SER A 6 9.44 -18.80 -6.88
CA SER A 6 8.34 -18.37 -6.01
C SER A 6 8.73 -18.29 -4.53
N ASP A 7 9.56 -19.20 -4.02
CA ASP A 7 10.04 -19.12 -2.62
C ASP A 7 10.98 -17.94 -2.41
N ARG A 8 11.77 -17.62 -3.44
CA ARG A 8 12.63 -16.45 -3.44
C ARG A 8 11.80 -15.16 -3.40
N ILE A 9 10.67 -15.10 -4.14
CA ILE A 9 9.76 -13.95 -4.13
C ILE A 9 9.09 -13.77 -2.76
N CYS A 10 8.56 -14.84 -2.14
CA CYS A 10 7.92 -14.74 -0.83
C CYS A 10 8.90 -14.30 0.26
N ARG A 11 10.11 -14.89 0.30
CA ARG A 11 11.16 -14.48 1.24
C ARG A 11 11.58 -13.04 1.02
N PHE A 12 11.82 -12.66 -0.24
CA PHE A 12 12.11 -11.27 -0.58
C PHE A 12 11.01 -10.32 -0.10
N TYR A 13 9.74 -10.69 -0.24
CA TYR A 13 8.62 -9.87 0.24
C TYR A 13 8.64 -9.69 1.76
N ILE A 14 8.82 -10.78 2.51
CA ILE A 14 8.85 -10.75 3.97
C ILE A 14 10.05 -9.93 4.46
N ASP A 15 11.23 -10.20 3.92
CA ASP A 15 12.49 -9.56 4.30
C ASP A 15 12.49 -8.05 3.97
N ASN A 16 11.74 -7.65 2.93
CA ASN A 16 11.66 -6.28 2.46
C ASN A 16 10.28 -5.64 2.67
N ALA A 17 9.45 -6.16 3.58
CA ALA A 17 8.07 -5.71 3.75
C ALA A 17 7.97 -4.18 3.98
N ARG A 18 8.88 -3.59 4.77
CA ARG A 18 8.95 -2.14 4.95
C ARG A 18 9.22 -1.39 3.64
N LEU A 19 10.21 -1.86 2.88
CA LEU A 19 10.64 -1.21 1.65
C LEU A 19 9.56 -1.30 0.58
N ILE A 20 8.91 -2.45 0.47
CA ILE A 20 7.79 -2.65 -0.45
C ILE A 20 6.63 -1.73 -0.06
N GLY A 21 6.29 -1.64 1.22
CA GLY A 21 5.25 -0.71 1.71
C GLY A 21 5.58 0.75 1.41
N PHE A 22 6.84 1.15 1.57
CA PHE A 22 7.31 2.49 1.21
C PHE A 22 7.10 2.79 -0.29
N PHE A 23 7.60 1.91 -1.16
CA PHE A 23 7.50 2.11 -2.61
C PHE A 23 6.07 1.99 -3.14
N TYR A 24 5.22 1.24 -2.46
CA TYR A 24 3.80 1.14 -2.79
C TYR A 24 3.08 2.49 -2.66
N CYS A 25 3.56 3.39 -1.80
CA CYS A 25 3.11 4.79 -1.74
C CYS A 25 3.87 5.69 -2.70
N VAL A 26 5.21 5.61 -2.65
CA VAL A 26 6.09 6.59 -3.27
C VAL A 26 6.05 6.52 -4.79
N LEU A 27 6.10 5.33 -5.37
CA LEU A 27 6.18 5.20 -6.83
C LEU A 27 4.91 5.69 -7.54
N PRO A 28 3.69 5.29 -7.13
CA PRO A 28 2.47 5.85 -7.71
C PRO A 28 2.38 7.37 -7.54
N SER A 29 2.83 7.89 -6.39
CA SER A 29 2.81 9.32 -6.10
C SER A 29 3.76 10.09 -7.02
N LEU A 30 4.98 9.61 -7.21
CA LEU A 30 5.94 10.23 -8.14
C LEU A 30 5.41 10.22 -9.57
N ILE A 31 4.75 9.14 -10.00
CA ILE A 31 4.12 9.07 -11.33
C ILE A 31 2.98 10.09 -11.44
N ALA A 32 2.07 10.14 -10.46
CA ALA A 32 0.92 11.03 -10.47
C ALA A 32 1.31 12.52 -10.42
N TYR A 33 2.22 12.89 -9.52
CA TYR A 33 2.72 14.27 -9.42
C TYR A 33 3.62 14.62 -10.62
N GLY A 34 4.44 13.67 -11.11
CA GLY A 34 5.24 13.86 -12.31
C GLY A 34 4.40 14.15 -13.54
N TYR A 35 3.31 13.38 -13.72
CA TYR A 35 2.32 13.66 -14.75
C TYR A 35 1.67 15.04 -14.55
N GLY A 36 1.23 15.35 -13.32
CA GLY A 36 0.66 16.66 -12.97
C GLY A 36 1.58 17.83 -13.30
N PHE A 37 2.88 17.73 -13.00
CA PHE A 37 3.86 18.77 -13.30
C PHE A 37 4.02 19.07 -14.79
N VAL A 38 3.77 18.08 -15.65
CA VAL A 38 3.85 18.24 -17.10
C VAL A 38 2.51 18.69 -17.69
N SER A 39 1.40 18.30 -17.08
CA SER A 39 0.04 18.52 -17.62
C SER A 39 -0.66 19.78 -17.14
N VAL A 40 -0.29 20.36 -15.99
CA VAL A 40 -0.96 21.55 -15.43
C VAL A 40 0.04 22.66 -15.04
N PRO A 41 -0.39 23.94 -14.98
CA PRO A 41 0.47 25.02 -14.54
C PRO A 41 1.07 24.75 -13.16
N PHE A 42 2.39 24.87 -13.05
CA PHE A 42 3.11 24.57 -11.83
C PHE A 42 2.68 25.48 -10.67
N ARG A 43 2.41 24.87 -9.51
CA ARG A 43 2.22 25.54 -8.23
C ARG A 43 3.16 24.96 -7.19
N GLN A 44 3.76 25.82 -6.37
CA GLN A 44 4.66 25.39 -5.29
C GLN A 44 4.00 24.40 -4.33
N ILE A 45 2.68 24.51 -4.12
CA ILE A 45 1.93 23.59 -3.27
C ILE A 45 2.05 22.12 -3.73
N TYR A 46 2.22 21.85 -5.02
CA TYR A 46 2.39 20.49 -5.53
C TYR A 46 3.67 19.84 -5.01
N LEU A 47 4.75 20.61 -4.83
CA LEU A 47 5.98 20.10 -4.19
C LEU A 47 5.75 19.78 -2.71
N VAL A 48 4.99 20.61 -2.00
CA VAL A 48 4.66 20.36 -0.59
C VAL A 48 3.83 19.08 -0.45
N ARG A 49 2.80 18.92 -1.27
CA ARG A 49 1.96 17.71 -1.26
C ARG A 49 2.75 16.45 -1.63
N LEU A 50 3.63 16.54 -2.63
CA LEU A 50 4.53 15.44 -2.99
C LEU A 50 5.49 15.09 -1.84
N ALA A 51 6.13 16.10 -1.22
CA ALA A 51 7.05 15.87 -0.11
C ALA A 51 6.34 15.20 1.09
N LEU A 52 5.15 15.68 1.46
CA LEU A 52 4.32 15.05 2.49
C LEU A 52 3.97 13.61 2.12
N THR A 53 3.58 13.38 0.88
CA THR A 53 3.21 12.05 0.40
C THR A 53 4.39 11.09 0.44
N VAL A 54 5.58 11.53 0.00
CA VAL A 54 6.78 10.68 0.00
C VAL A 54 7.26 10.39 1.42
N ILE A 55 7.34 11.42 2.27
CA ILE A 55 7.89 11.28 3.62
C ILE A 55 6.88 10.60 4.53
N LEU A 56 5.69 11.19 4.71
CA LEU A 56 4.69 10.68 5.64
C LEU A 56 3.96 9.48 5.05
N GLY A 57 3.50 9.57 3.79
CA GLY A 57 2.79 8.47 3.14
C GLY A 57 3.68 7.24 2.96
N GLY A 58 4.92 7.43 2.50
CA GLY A 58 5.92 6.35 2.42
C GLY A 58 6.21 5.71 3.78
N SER A 59 6.38 6.52 4.83
CA SER A 59 6.63 5.99 6.19
C SER A 59 5.43 5.21 6.74
N ILE A 60 4.21 5.73 6.57
CA ILE A 60 2.98 5.04 6.98
C ILE A 60 2.82 3.74 6.20
N GLY A 61 3.04 3.74 4.88
CA GLY A 61 3.00 2.55 4.05
C GLY A 61 4.02 1.49 4.49
N ALA A 62 5.24 1.91 4.83
CA ALA A 62 6.28 1.01 5.33
C ALA A 62 5.89 0.35 6.67
N ILE A 63 5.34 1.13 7.60
CA ILE A 63 4.90 0.65 8.91
C ILE A 63 3.69 -0.29 8.74
N ALA A 64 2.66 0.16 8.00
CA ALA A 64 1.43 -0.59 7.79
C ALA A 64 1.69 -1.94 7.12
N ASN A 65 2.52 -1.97 6.07
CA ASN A 65 2.83 -3.23 5.38
C ASN A 65 3.63 -4.19 6.27
N ARG A 66 4.64 -3.71 7.00
CA ARG A 66 5.40 -4.55 7.92
C ARG A 66 4.50 -5.11 9.02
N MET A 67 3.69 -4.25 9.67
CA MET A 67 2.77 -4.69 10.72
C MET A 67 1.77 -5.70 10.19
N GLY A 68 1.26 -5.50 8.97
CA GLY A 68 0.37 -6.46 8.34
C GLY A 68 1.00 -7.84 8.14
N VAL A 69 2.22 -7.89 7.61
CA VAL A 69 2.97 -9.15 7.44
C VAL A 69 3.23 -9.82 8.79
N GLU A 70 3.68 -9.06 9.80
CA GLU A 70 3.96 -9.59 11.14
C GLU A 70 2.69 -10.13 11.82
N LEU A 71 1.57 -9.42 11.71
CA LEU A 71 0.26 -9.86 12.22
C LEU A 71 -0.21 -11.15 11.54
N TRP A 72 -0.08 -11.22 10.21
CA TRP A 72 -0.48 -12.41 9.47
C TRP A 72 0.38 -13.62 9.85
N ILE A 73 1.71 -13.46 9.92
CA ILE A 73 2.63 -14.53 10.36
C ILE A 73 2.35 -14.96 11.80
N CYS A 74 2.10 -14.01 12.70
CA CYS A 74 1.75 -14.28 14.09
C CYS A 74 0.48 -15.13 14.18
N LYS A 75 -0.58 -14.74 13.46
CA LYS A 75 -1.82 -15.53 13.39
C LYS A 75 -1.59 -16.90 12.76
N TYR A 76 -0.76 -16.97 11.71
CA TYR A 76 -0.44 -18.21 11.02
C TYR A 76 0.24 -19.24 11.93
N ARG A 77 1.12 -18.78 12.83
CA ARG A 77 1.79 -19.63 13.82
C ARG A 77 0.96 -19.94 15.06
N SER A 78 -0.24 -19.37 15.19
CA SER A 78 -1.14 -19.62 16.32
C SER A 78 -2.07 -20.80 16.03
N GLU A 79 -2.72 -21.33 17.08
CA GLU A 79 -3.66 -22.46 16.97
C GLU A 79 -4.84 -22.19 16.03
N LEU A 80 -5.18 -20.91 15.81
CA LEU A 80 -6.29 -20.51 14.94
C LEU A 80 -5.94 -20.57 13.45
N SER A 81 -4.64 -20.60 13.10
CA SER A 81 -4.09 -20.49 11.73
C SER A 81 -4.58 -19.25 10.96
N ALA A 82 -3.72 -18.65 10.15
CA ALA A 82 -4.11 -17.52 9.32
C ALA A 82 -4.75 -18.02 8.02
N THR A 83 -5.82 -17.35 7.60
CA THR A 83 -6.52 -17.65 6.36
C THR A 83 -6.14 -16.69 5.23
N VAL A 84 -6.58 -17.01 4.01
CA VAL A 84 -6.51 -16.09 2.87
C VAL A 84 -7.34 -14.84 3.13
N LEU A 85 -8.50 -14.97 3.78
CA LEU A 85 -9.36 -13.84 4.12
C LEU A 85 -8.66 -12.87 5.08
N ASP A 86 -7.91 -13.39 6.05
CA ASP A 86 -7.08 -12.56 6.93
C ASP A 86 -6.04 -11.78 6.14
N GLY A 87 -5.39 -12.43 5.17
CA GLY A 87 -4.47 -11.78 4.24
C GLY A 87 -5.14 -10.66 3.44
N MET A 88 -6.36 -10.89 2.95
CA MET A 88 -7.13 -9.89 2.22
C MET A 88 -7.49 -8.69 3.11
N ILE A 89 -7.98 -8.92 4.33
CA ILE A 89 -8.38 -7.84 5.23
C ILE A 89 -7.14 -7.03 5.64
N ILE A 90 -6.07 -7.70 6.06
CA ILE A 90 -4.82 -7.05 6.47
C ILE A 90 -4.22 -6.25 5.29
N GLY A 91 -4.16 -6.87 4.11
CA GLY A 91 -3.66 -6.21 2.91
C GLY A 91 -4.51 -5.01 2.51
N GLY A 92 -5.83 -5.11 2.63
CA GLY A 92 -6.75 -4.00 2.34
C GLY A 92 -6.57 -2.83 3.29
N VAL A 93 -6.49 -3.10 4.61
CA VAL A 93 -6.22 -2.07 5.62
C VAL A 93 -4.86 -1.39 5.37
N ALA A 94 -3.82 -2.17 5.06
CA ALA A 94 -2.51 -1.62 4.71
C ALA A 94 -2.56 -0.75 3.45
N GLY A 95 -3.30 -1.19 2.42
CA GLY A 95 -3.53 -0.44 1.19
C GLY A 95 -4.22 0.90 1.45
N SER A 96 -5.31 0.92 2.22
CA SER A 96 -6.01 2.16 2.59
C SER A 96 -5.13 3.10 3.42
N ALA A 97 -4.38 2.57 4.40
CA ALA A 97 -3.44 3.38 5.19
C ALA A 97 -2.38 4.05 4.31
N THR A 98 -1.89 3.34 3.30
CA THR A 98 -0.89 3.84 2.35
C THR A 98 -1.43 4.96 1.45
N ALA A 99 -2.73 4.91 1.12
CA ALA A 99 -3.41 5.91 0.31
C ALA A 99 -3.83 7.17 1.08
N MET A 100 -3.84 7.11 2.41
CA MET A 100 -4.37 8.17 3.27
C MET A 100 -3.67 9.52 3.06
N VAL A 101 -2.34 9.54 3.15
CA VAL A 101 -1.58 10.79 3.02
C VAL A 101 -1.67 11.39 1.62
N PRO A 102 -1.46 10.65 0.51
CA PRO A 102 -1.68 11.20 -0.82
C PRO A 102 -3.07 11.81 -0.98
N ALA A 103 -4.11 11.11 -0.54
CA ALA A 103 -5.49 11.56 -0.64
C ALA A 103 -5.74 12.86 0.16
N ILE A 104 -5.36 12.90 1.44
CA ILE A 104 -5.55 14.08 2.29
C ILE A 104 -4.71 15.26 1.79
N SER A 105 -3.52 15.01 1.24
CA SER A 105 -2.66 16.07 0.70
C SER A 105 -3.34 16.86 -0.41
N LEU A 106 -4.27 16.25 -1.17
CA LEU A 106 -5.02 16.93 -2.23
C LEU A 106 -5.94 18.03 -1.69
N LEU A 107 -6.33 17.98 -0.42
CA LEU A 107 -7.16 18.99 0.22
C LEU A 107 -6.38 20.25 0.60
N ILE A 108 -5.05 20.20 0.63
CA ILE A 108 -4.20 21.33 1.05
C ILE A 108 -4.15 22.35 -0.09
N ASP A 109 -4.85 23.48 0.06
CA ASP A 109 -4.86 24.59 -0.92
C ASP A 109 -5.38 24.15 -2.32
N SER A 110 -6.48 23.39 -2.33
CA SER A 110 -7.19 23.02 -3.57
C SER A 110 -8.20 24.08 -3.96
N ASN A 111 -8.15 24.52 -5.23
CA ASN A 111 -9.15 25.43 -5.78
C ASN A 111 -10.51 24.73 -6.05
N HIS A 112 -10.50 23.40 -6.13
CA HIS A 112 -11.67 22.56 -6.41
C HIS A 112 -11.83 21.52 -5.29
N ILE A 113 -12.32 21.96 -4.13
CA ILE A 113 -12.46 21.10 -2.95
C ILE A 113 -13.42 19.94 -3.20
N GLU A 114 -14.51 20.14 -3.93
CA GLU A 114 -15.46 19.05 -4.21
C GLU A 114 -14.84 17.94 -5.05
N ASP A 115 -14.08 18.28 -6.10
CA ASP A 115 -13.38 17.28 -6.92
C ASP A 115 -12.31 16.54 -6.10
N ALA A 116 -11.56 17.27 -5.27
CA ALA A 116 -10.55 16.68 -4.39
C ALA A 116 -11.19 15.71 -3.39
N LYS A 117 -12.34 16.04 -2.81
CA LYS A 117 -13.10 15.18 -1.89
C LYS A 117 -13.54 13.88 -2.57
N TRP A 118 -14.05 13.94 -3.80
CA TRP A 118 -14.41 12.72 -4.53
C TRP A 118 -13.20 11.82 -4.79
N LEU A 119 -12.04 12.40 -5.13
CA LEU A 119 -10.79 11.64 -5.27
C LEU A 119 -10.39 10.96 -3.94
N VAL A 120 -10.54 11.64 -2.80
CA VAL A 120 -10.31 11.02 -1.48
C VAL A 120 -11.26 9.85 -1.25
N ILE A 121 -12.56 10.07 -1.42
CA ILE A 121 -13.61 9.06 -1.18
C ILE A 121 -13.43 7.84 -2.07
N LEU A 122 -13.06 8.01 -3.34
CA LEU A 122 -12.90 6.92 -4.30
C LEU A 122 -11.56 6.21 -4.17
N SER A 123 -10.49 6.92 -3.79
CA SER A 123 -9.16 6.33 -3.64
C SER A 123 -9.11 5.31 -2.51
N TRP A 124 -9.70 5.59 -1.34
CA TRP A 124 -9.67 4.68 -0.19
C TRP A 124 -10.19 3.26 -0.46
N PRO A 125 -11.41 3.06 -1.00
CA PRO A 125 -11.91 1.72 -1.32
C PRO A 125 -11.11 1.09 -2.46
N LEU A 126 -10.63 1.88 -3.43
CA LEU A 126 -9.79 1.34 -4.50
C LEU A 126 -8.48 0.76 -3.96
N PHE A 127 -7.77 1.51 -3.11
CA PHE A 127 -6.54 1.04 -2.49
C PHE A 127 -6.77 -0.08 -1.48
N PHE A 128 -7.93 -0.11 -0.81
CA PHE A 128 -8.36 -1.27 -0.04
C PHE A 128 -8.46 -2.51 -0.93
N LEU A 129 -9.16 -2.42 -2.06
CA LEU A 129 -9.35 -3.55 -2.97
C LEU A 129 -8.03 -4.06 -3.52
N VAL A 130 -7.15 -3.16 -4.00
CA VAL A 130 -5.85 -3.58 -4.53
C VAL A 130 -4.99 -4.20 -3.42
N GLY A 131 -4.95 -3.59 -2.24
CA GLY A 131 -4.27 -4.15 -1.07
C GLY A 131 -4.80 -5.52 -0.67
N ALA A 132 -6.12 -5.70 -0.70
CA ALA A 132 -6.78 -6.96 -0.36
C ALA A 132 -6.45 -8.06 -1.37
N ILE A 133 -6.42 -7.74 -2.67
CA ILE A 133 -6.00 -8.69 -3.71
C ILE A 133 -4.56 -9.13 -3.48
N ILE A 134 -3.64 -8.18 -3.27
CA ILE A 134 -2.22 -8.50 -3.04
C ILE A 134 -2.05 -9.34 -1.77
N GLY A 135 -2.68 -8.92 -0.66
CA GLY A 135 -2.60 -9.62 0.61
C GLY A 135 -3.19 -11.04 0.55
N GLY A 136 -4.33 -11.22 -0.13
CA GLY A 136 -4.93 -12.54 -0.35
C GLY A 136 -4.07 -13.45 -1.21
N VAL A 137 -3.46 -12.92 -2.28
CA VAL A 137 -2.52 -13.67 -3.12
C VAL A 137 -1.32 -14.13 -2.31
N ILE A 138 -0.68 -13.24 -1.54
CA ILE A 138 0.48 -13.57 -0.70
C ILE A 138 0.11 -14.61 0.36
N ALA A 139 -1.01 -14.40 1.08
CA ALA A 139 -1.48 -15.33 2.11
C ALA A 139 -1.77 -16.72 1.55
N ARG A 140 -2.45 -16.81 0.39
CA ARG A 140 -2.71 -18.09 -0.29
C ARG A 140 -1.42 -18.82 -0.64
N TYR A 141 -0.41 -18.09 -1.15
CA TYR A 141 0.88 -18.68 -1.47
C TYR A 141 1.65 -19.13 -0.22
N ALA A 142 1.61 -18.34 0.86
CA ALA A 142 2.26 -18.66 2.11
C ALA A 142 1.66 -19.94 2.74
N ILE A 143 0.33 -20.06 2.83
CA ILE A 143 -0.36 -21.25 3.36
C ILE A 143 0.04 -22.51 2.58
N LEU A 144 -0.07 -22.48 1.24
CA LEU A 144 0.23 -23.64 0.38
C LEU A 144 1.69 -24.15 0.48
N ARG A 145 2.59 -23.35 1.05
CA ARG A 145 4.03 -23.66 1.11
C ARG A 145 4.58 -23.80 2.51
N LEU A 146 3.98 -23.16 3.51
CA LEU A 146 4.39 -23.30 4.91
C LEU A 146 3.74 -24.53 5.58
N ASP A 147 2.60 -25.02 5.05
CA ASP A 147 1.94 -26.26 5.51
C ASP A 147 2.55 -27.54 4.88
N ARG A 148 3.64 -27.43 4.09
CA ARG A 148 4.34 -28.56 3.43
C ARG A 148 5.77 -28.68 3.90
#